data_AF-A0A5N5I5N2-F1
#
_entry.id   AF-A0A5N5I5N2-F1
#
_cell.length_a   1.000
_cell.length_b   1.000
_cell.length_c   1.000
_cell.angle_alpha   90.00
_cell.angle_beta   90.00
_cell.angle_gamma   90.00
#
_symmetry.space_group_name_H-M   'P 1'
#
loop_
_entity.id
_entity.type
_entity.pdbx_description
1 polymer ?
#
loop_
_entity_poly.entity_id
_entity_poly.type
_entity_poly.pdbx_seq_one_letter_code
_entity_poly.pdbx_strand_id
1 'polypeptide(L)'
;MDREQKKKMEMKRERDEEKIRKKTEGVGRRKLRKKKGMNGKTDHPETELKPGIDLLGPIDEIFFKTYDRCELVNEPNLDNCFISTSYDASTHFECTVLDVLNMYTLITGKVLDLSVDLSAASVTEE
;
A
#
# COMPACT_ATOMS: atom_id res chain seq x y z
N MET A 1 -0.73 40.33 -1.43
CA MET A 1 -1.33 39.60 -0.29
C MET A 1 -0.36 39.73 0.87
N ASP A 2 -0.75 40.40 1.94
CA ASP A 2 0.19 40.80 2.99
C ASP A 2 0.67 39.58 3.80
N ARG A 3 1.90 39.65 4.34
CA ARG A 3 2.51 38.56 5.13
C ARG A 3 1.61 38.12 6.29
N GLU A 4 0.87 39.06 6.85
CA GLU A 4 -0.09 38.79 7.93
C GLU A 4 -1.32 38.02 7.44
N GLN A 5 -1.81 38.30 6.23
CA GLN A 5 -2.91 37.55 5.62
C GLN A 5 -2.50 36.11 5.28
N LYS A 6 -1.24 35.91 4.84
CA LYS A 6 -0.69 34.57 4.60
C LYS A 6 -0.64 33.75 5.89
N LYS A 7 -0.14 34.33 7.00
CA LYS A 7 -0.14 33.68 8.33
C LYS A 7 -1.54 33.37 8.85
N LYS A 8 -2.51 34.27 8.64
CA LYS A 8 -3.92 34.02 9.02
C LYS A 8 -4.54 32.88 8.22
N MET A 9 -4.20 32.76 6.94
CA MET A 9 -4.68 31.66 6.09
C MET A 9 -4.04 30.32 6.46
N GLU A 10 -2.75 30.31 6.82
CA GLU A 10 -2.01 29.13 7.25
C GLU A 10 -2.53 28.60 8.61
N MET A 11 -2.69 29.47 9.60
CA MET A 11 -3.31 29.11 10.88
C MET A 11 -4.77 28.65 10.72
N LYS A 12 -5.49 29.17 9.72
CA LYS A 12 -6.85 28.71 9.41
C LYS A 12 -6.83 27.30 8.83
N ARG A 13 -5.90 27.02 7.91
CA ARG A 13 -5.69 25.67 7.35
C ARG A 13 -5.33 24.66 8.43
N GLU A 14 -4.37 24.96 9.31
CA GLU A 14 -4.00 24.06 10.41
C GLU A 14 -5.18 23.77 11.36
N ARG A 15 -5.98 24.81 11.68
CA ARG A 15 -7.15 24.67 12.55
C ARG A 15 -8.27 23.85 11.88
N ASP A 16 -8.43 23.99 10.57
CA ASP A 16 -9.39 23.23 9.79
C ASP A 16 -8.94 21.77 9.61
N GLU A 17 -7.64 21.51 9.41
CA GLU A 17 -7.05 20.16 9.40
C GLU A 17 -7.22 19.45 10.75
N GLU A 18 -7.01 20.16 11.87
CA GLU A 18 -7.22 19.56 13.20
C GLU A 18 -8.70 19.26 13.48
N LYS A 19 -9.62 20.10 13.00
CA LYS A 19 -11.07 19.81 13.07
C LYS A 19 -11.44 18.58 12.25
N ILE A 20 -10.86 18.42 11.05
CA ILE A 20 -11.05 17.24 10.22
C ILE A 20 -10.53 15.99 10.94
N ARG A 21 -9.32 16.05 11.53
CA ARG A 21 -8.74 14.96 12.33
C ARG A 21 -9.68 14.53 13.47
N LYS A 22 -10.11 15.46 14.31
CA LYS A 22 -11.01 15.16 15.45
C LYS A 22 -12.38 14.66 15.02
N LYS A 23 -12.92 15.17 13.90
CA LYS A 23 -14.21 14.69 13.34
C LYS A 23 -14.12 13.25 12.81
N THR A 24 -12.95 12.85 12.33
CA THR A 24 -12.70 11.48 11.86
C THR A 24 -12.40 10.48 12.96
N GLU A 25 -12.14 10.92 14.20
CA GLU A 25 -11.93 10.06 15.37
C GLU A 25 -13.26 9.58 15.99
N GLY A 26 -14.38 10.26 15.73
CA GLY A 26 -15.72 9.87 16.21
C GLY A 26 -16.54 8.97 15.28
N VAL A 27 -16.12 8.82 14.03
CA VAL A 27 -16.69 7.84 13.09
C VAL A 27 -15.75 6.65 13.15
N GLY A 28 -16.23 5.47 13.54
CA GLY A 28 -15.43 4.25 13.71
C GLY A 28 -14.53 3.95 12.50
N ARG A 29 -13.35 4.57 12.48
CA ARG A 29 -12.27 4.23 11.56
C ARG A 29 -11.69 2.93 12.09
N ARG A 30 -12.09 1.81 11.47
CA ARG A 30 -11.36 0.55 11.56
C ARG A 30 -9.88 0.90 11.35
N LYS A 31 -9.08 0.75 12.41
CA LYS A 31 -7.70 1.23 12.44
C LYS A 31 -6.90 0.44 11.41
N LEU A 32 -6.70 1.01 10.23
CA LEU A 32 -5.59 0.62 9.39
C LEU A 32 -4.33 1.09 10.13
N ARG A 33 -3.69 0.18 10.87
CA ARG A 33 -2.32 0.32 11.35
C ARG A 33 -1.43 0.49 10.12
N LYS A 34 -1.12 1.74 9.79
CA LYS A 34 0.06 2.07 9.00
C LYS A 34 1.24 1.41 9.72
N LYS A 35 1.71 0.28 9.22
CA LYS A 35 3.08 -0.12 9.55
C LYS A 35 3.94 0.99 8.99
N LYS A 36 4.97 1.42 9.72
CA LYS A 36 6.10 2.14 9.09
C LYS A 36 6.69 1.16 8.08
N GLY A 37 6.08 1.09 6.90
CA GLY A 37 6.55 0.27 5.81
C GLY A 37 7.79 0.95 5.31
N MET A 38 8.94 0.35 5.61
CA MET A 38 10.29 0.76 5.21
C MET A 38 10.33 2.18 4.66
N ASN A 39 10.02 3.14 5.54
CA ASN A 39 10.48 4.49 5.34
C ASN A 39 11.97 4.29 5.09
N GLY A 40 12.52 4.85 4.00
CA GLY A 40 13.97 5.01 3.91
C GLY A 40 14.45 5.43 5.29
N LYS A 41 15.55 4.83 5.78
CA LYS A 41 16.02 5.12 7.15
C LYS A 41 16.15 6.64 7.38
N THR A 42 16.28 7.37 6.28
CA THR A 42 16.37 8.82 6.15
C THR A 42 15.11 9.40 5.47
N ASP A 43 14.75 10.64 5.83
CA ASP A 43 13.72 11.43 5.14
C ASP A 43 14.12 11.84 3.69
N HIS A 44 15.29 11.40 3.22
CA HIS A 44 15.88 11.68 1.90
C HIS A 44 16.16 10.38 1.11
N PRO A 45 15.13 9.76 0.47
CA PRO A 45 15.28 8.48 -0.22
C PRO A 45 16.25 8.54 -1.41
N GLU A 46 16.39 9.72 -2.03
CA GLU A 46 17.35 9.97 -3.12
C GLU A 46 18.81 9.70 -2.73
N THR A 47 19.18 9.97 -1.47
CA THR A 47 20.54 9.75 -0.97
C THR A 47 20.85 8.25 -0.84
N GLU A 48 19.85 7.47 -0.44
CA GLU A 48 19.99 6.02 -0.28
C GLU A 48 20.10 5.30 -1.63
N LEU A 49 19.48 5.85 -2.67
CA LEU A 49 19.50 5.30 -4.04
C LEU A 49 20.72 5.73 -4.86
N LYS A 50 21.43 6.78 -4.43
CA LYS A 50 22.58 7.34 -5.15
C LYS A 50 23.63 6.30 -5.59
N PRO A 51 24.08 5.36 -4.75
CA PRO A 51 25.07 4.36 -5.15
C PRO A 51 24.60 3.47 -6.31
N GLY A 52 23.29 3.20 -6.43
CA GLY A 52 22.74 2.44 -7.54
C GLY A 52 22.55 3.28 -8.81
N ILE A 53 22.17 4.55 -8.65
CA ILE A 53 21.98 5.48 -9.77
C ILE A 53 23.32 5.78 -10.45
N ASP A 54 24.38 5.98 -9.67
CA ASP A 54 25.73 6.27 -10.20
C ASP A 54 26.26 5.12 -11.10
N LEU A 55 25.70 3.91 -11.01
CA LEU A 55 26.05 2.75 -11.87
C LEU A 55 25.37 2.79 -13.25
N LEU A 56 24.30 3.57 -13.44
CA LEU A 56 23.50 3.57 -14.67
C LEU A 56 24.11 4.42 -15.79
N GLY A 57 25.11 5.26 -15.49
CA GLY A 57 25.75 6.17 -16.45
C GLY A 57 24.94 7.47 -16.68
N PRO A 58 25.06 8.12 -17.86
CA PRO A 58 24.29 9.30 -18.19
C PRO A 58 22.78 8.99 -18.24
N ILE A 59 21.97 9.77 -17.52
CA ILE A 59 20.51 9.60 -17.45
C ILE A 59 19.86 10.91 -17.94
N ASP A 60 18.89 10.80 -18.84
CA ASP A 60 18.14 11.96 -19.34
C ASP A 60 17.19 12.53 -18.27
N GLU A 61 16.41 11.66 -17.61
CA GLU A 61 15.43 12.05 -16.60
C GLU A 61 15.28 10.98 -15.50
N ILE A 62 15.07 11.43 -14.25
CA ILE A 62 14.86 10.58 -13.07
C ILE A 62 13.57 11.01 -12.35
N PHE A 63 12.73 10.05 -11.99
CA PHE A 63 11.50 10.29 -11.24
C PHE A 63 11.51 9.55 -9.90
N PHE A 64 11.47 10.30 -8.80
CA PHE A 64 11.33 9.74 -7.46
C PHE A 64 9.86 9.64 -7.06
N LYS A 65 9.43 8.46 -6.59
CA LYS A 65 8.10 8.24 -6.02
C LYS A 65 8.21 7.45 -4.73
N THR A 66 7.43 7.86 -3.74
CA THR A 66 7.33 7.19 -2.44
C THR A 66 5.89 6.77 -2.21
N TYR A 67 5.72 5.60 -1.60
CA TYR A 67 4.42 5.02 -1.31
C TYR A 67 4.39 4.51 0.13
N ASP A 68 3.31 4.80 0.85
CA ASP A 68 3.04 4.19 2.15
C ASP A 68 2.58 2.73 1.94
N ARG A 69 3.16 1.80 2.69
CA ARG A 69 2.69 0.41 2.70
C ARG A 69 1.66 0.18 3.80
N CYS A 70 0.54 -0.43 3.42
CA CYS A 70 -0.53 -0.86 4.30
C CYS A 70 -0.51 -2.38 4.47
N GLU A 71 -0.86 -2.84 5.67
CA GLU A 71 -1.04 -4.25 5.99
C GLU A 71 -2.44 -4.50 6.57
N LEU A 72 -2.83 -5.77 6.60
CA LEU A 72 -4.07 -6.24 7.21
C LEU A 72 -4.08 -5.99 8.72
N VAL A 73 -5.18 -5.44 9.22
CA VAL A 73 -5.35 -5.08 10.64
C VAL A 73 -6.75 -5.41 11.13
N ASN A 74 -7.64 -5.75 10.20
CA ASN A 74 -8.98 -6.23 10.52
C ASN A 74 -8.94 -7.73 10.80
N GLU A 75 -10.01 -8.21 11.44
CA GLU A 75 -10.27 -9.64 11.65
C GLU A 75 -11.22 -10.11 10.54
N PRO A 76 -10.70 -10.68 9.43
CA PRO A 76 -11.51 -10.96 8.24
C PRO A 76 -12.68 -11.92 8.51
N ASN A 77 -12.53 -12.80 9.51
CA ASN A 77 -13.59 -13.73 9.93
C ASN A 77 -14.75 -13.03 10.65
N LEU A 78 -14.54 -11.84 11.20
CA LEU A 78 -15.57 -11.10 11.93
C LEU A 78 -16.32 -10.12 11.03
N ASP A 79 -15.63 -9.51 10.06
CA ASP A 79 -16.20 -8.46 9.21
C ASP A 79 -16.38 -8.84 7.74
N ASN A 80 -16.01 -10.07 7.35
CA ASN A 80 -16.06 -10.59 5.98
C ASN A 80 -15.42 -9.65 4.95
N CYS A 81 -14.44 -8.84 5.38
CA CYS A 81 -13.70 -7.92 4.54
C CYS A 81 -12.28 -8.48 4.33
N PHE A 82 -11.98 -8.93 3.11
CA PHE A 82 -10.67 -9.46 2.74
C PHE A 82 -9.93 -8.41 1.91
N ILE A 83 -8.83 -7.89 2.44
CA ILE A 83 -8.09 -6.76 1.84
C ILE A 83 -6.65 -7.19 1.62
N SER A 84 -6.13 -6.99 0.40
CA SER A 84 -4.73 -7.32 0.10
C SER A 84 -3.77 -6.35 0.81
N THR A 85 -2.56 -6.82 1.04
CA THR A 85 -1.44 -5.99 1.50
C THR A 85 -0.88 -5.13 0.36
N SER A 86 -0.19 -4.04 0.69
CA SER A 86 0.50 -3.23 -0.32
C SER A 86 1.74 -3.95 -0.83
N TYR A 87 1.98 -3.84 -2.14
CA TYR A 87 3.21 -4.30 -2.79
C TYR A 87 4.45 -3.87 -2.01
N ASP A 88 5.41 -4.78 -1.91
CA ASP A 88 6.71 -4.52 -1.31
C ASP A 88 7.70 -3.99 -2.36
N ALA A 89 8.94 -3.79 -1.93
CA ALA A 89 10.00 -3.32 -2.80
C ALA A 89 10.65 -4.44 -3.64
N SER A 90 10.11 -5.67 -3.58
CA SER A 90 10.65 -6.77 -4.36
C SER A 90 10.33 -6.58 -5.85
N THR A 91 11.24 -7.03 -6.71
CA THR A 91 11.09 -6.92 -8.17
C THR A 91 10.48 -8.17 -8.79
N HIS A 92 10.12 -9.15 -7.96
CA HIS A 92 9.50 -10.42 -8.34
C HIS A 92 8.19 -10.62 -7.58
N PHE A 93 7.33 -11.52 -8.07
CA PHE A 93 5.94 -11.61 -7.60
C PHE A 93 5.69 -12.60 -6.46
N GLU A 94 6.73 -13.15 -5.84
CA GLU A 94 6.56 -14.20 -4.82
C GLU A 94 5.68 -13.74 -3.65
N CYS A 95 6.00 -12.60 -3.03
CA CYS A 95 5.21 -12.03 -1.94
C CYS A 95 3.77 -11.73 -2.36
N THR A 96 3.56 -11.22 -3.57
CA THR A 96 2.22 -10.94 -4.11
C THR A 96 1.41 -12.22 -4.28
N VAL A 97 2.01 -13.27 -4.84
CA VAL A 97 1.33 -14.55 -5.06
C VAL A 97 0.95 -15.17 -3.72
N LEU A 98 1.82 -15.10 -2.71
CA LEU A 98 1.52 -15.57 -1.36
C LEU A 98 0.31 -14.84 -0.74
N ASP A 99 0.20 -13.52 -0.92
CA ASP A 99 -0.94 -12.75 -0.43
C ASP A 99 -2.25 -13.15 -1.13
N VAL A 100 -2.20 -13.38 -2.44
CA VAL A 100 -3.35 -13.87 -3.22
C VAL A 100 -3.80 -15.26 -2.75
N LEU A 101 -2.87 -16.20 -2.56
CA LEU A 101 -3.17 -17.55 -2.08
C LEU A 101 -3.76 -17.55 -0.66
N ASN A 102 -3.24 -16.67 0.20
CA ASN A 102 -3.76 -16.49 1.55
C ASN A 102 -5.20 -15.95 1.50
N MET A 103 -5.47 -14.89 0.74
CA MET A 103 -6.83 -14.37 0.57
C MET A 103 -7.78 -15.42 0.01
N TYR A 104 -7.38 -16.18 -1.01
CA TYR A 104 -8.19 -17.27 -1.55
C TYR A 104 -8.58 -18.27 -0.46
N THR A 105 -7.61 -18.67 0.37
CA THR A 105 -7.83 -19.61 1.47
C THR A 105 -8.78 -19.04 2.52
N LEU A 106 -8.62 -17.75 2.87
CA LEU A 106 -9.49 -17.06 3.83
C LEU A 106 -10.93 -16.92 3.32
N ILE A 107 -11.12 -16.64 2.03
CA ILE A 107 -12.45 -16.44 1.41
C ILE A 107 -13.18 -17.78 1.23
N THR A 108 -12.47 -18.79 0.73
CA THR A 108 -13.09 -20.06 0.29
C THR A 108 -13.04 -21.16 1.36
N GLY A 109 -12.18 -21.02 2.37
CA GLY A 109 -11.89 -22.05 3.36
C GLY A 109 -11.11 -23.25 2.80
N LYS A 110 -10.57 -23.15 1.58
CA LYS A 110 -9.84 -24.24 0.90
C LYS A 110 -8.46 -23.76 0.47
N VAL A 111 -7.47 -24.64 0.58
CA VAL A 111 -6.15 -24.40 -0.01
C VAL A 111 -6.26 -24.57 -1.52
N LEU A 112 -5.72 -23.62 -2.29
CA LEU A 112 -5.73 -23.69 -3.75
C LEU A 112 -4.82 -24.83 -4.22
N ASP A 113 -5.43 -25.82 -4.88
CA ASP A 113 -4.70 -26.88 -5.56
C ASP A 113 -4.49 -26.49 -7.03
N LEU A 114 -3.23 -26.36 -7.42
CA LEU A 114 -2.82 -26.00 -8.78
C LEU A 114 -2.48 -27.23 -9.64
N SER A 115 -2.60 -28.44 -9.09
CA SER A 115 -2.27 -29.68 -9.78
C SER A 115 -3.33 -30.18 -10.77
N VAL A 116 -4.26 -29.31 -11.18
CA VAL A 116 -5.39 -29.68 -12.04
C VAL A 116 -4.91 -30.23 -13.38
N ASP A 117 -5.33 -31.45 -13.70
CA ASP A 117 -5.18 -32.03 -15.02
C ASP A 117 -6.14 -31.34 -15.99
N LEU A 118 -5.60 -30.42 -16.79
CA LEU A 118 -6.35 -29.60 -17.75
C LEU A 118 -6.93 -30.40 -18.93
N SER A 119 -6.67 -31.70 -19.02
CA SER A 119 -7.26 -32.57 -20.06
C SER A 119 -8.79 -32.53 -20.07
N ALA A 120 -9.43 -32.36 -18.91
CA ALA A 120 -10.89 -32.28 -18.79
C ALA A 120 -11.49 -30.90 -19.14
N ALA A 121 -10.68 -29.83 -19.22
CA ALA A 121 -11.17 -28.47 -19.46
C ALA A 121 -11.42 -28.15 -20.94
N SER A 122 -11.15 -29.10 -21.85
CA SER A 122 -11.28 -28.90 -23.30
C SER A 122 -12.58 -29.43 -23.92
N VAL A 123 -13.50 -30.01 -23.15
CA VAL A 123 -14.78 -30.53 -23.68
C VAL A 123 -15.89 -29.51 -23.47
N THR A 124 -15.96 -28.54 -24.36
CA THR A 124 -17.22 -27.88 -24.71
C THR A 124 -17.51 -28.24 -26.16
N GLU A 125 -18.37 -29.24 -26.37
CA GLU A 125 -18.90 -29.59 -27.69
C GLU A 125 -19.79 -28.45 -28.19
N GLU A 126 -19.57 -28.04 -29.44
CA GLU A 126 -20.40 -27.13 -30.21
C GLU A 126 -21.54 -27.88 -30.91
#